data_AF-A0A0M0BU17-F1
#
_entry.id   AF-A0A0M0BU17-F1
#
_cell.length_a   1.000
_cell.length_b   1.000
_cell.length_c   1.000
_cell.angle_alpha   90.00
_cell.angle_beta   90.00
_cell.angle_gamma   90.00
#
_symmetry.space_group_name_H-M   'P 1'
#
loop_
_entity.id
_entity.type
_entity.pdbx_description
1 polymer ?
#
loop_
_entity_poly.entity_id
_entity_poly.type
_entity_poly.pdbx_seq_one_letter_code
_entity_poly.pdbx_strand_id
1 'polypeptide(L)' 'MAKIHKDILKLLSEKPLSLSEIAESLEKSEKKIFNALKKLFSDGEIDSDSKTRKYSLAKK' A
#
# COMPACT_ATOMS: atom_id res chain seq x y z
N MET A 1 -8.55 -6.22 10.61
CA MET A 1 -7.47 -5.95 9.63
C MET A 1 -6.87 -7.26 9.14
N ALA A 2 -6.79 -7.48 7.83
CA ALA A 2 -6.10 -8.64 7.27
C ALA A 2 -4.58 -8.49 7.45
N LYS A 3 -3.84 -9.60 7.61
CA LYS A 3 -2.36 -9.56 7.71
C LYS A 3 -1.72 -8.72 6.60
N ILE A 4 -2.22 -8.88 5.37
CA ILE A 4 -1.82 -8.10 4.19
C ILE A 4 -1.85 -6.59 4.42
N HIS A 5 -2.86 -6.07 5.12
CA HIS A 5 -2.96 -4.63 5.33
C HIS A 5 -1.82 -4.12 6.21
N LYS A 6 -1.50 -4.87 7.28
CA LYS A 6 -0.38 -4.53 8.17
C LYS A 6 0.96 -4.66 7.46
N ASP A 7 1.13 -5.69 6.64
CA ASP A 7 2.36 -5.88 5.87
C ASP A 7 2.57 -4.74 4.85
N ILE A 8 1.49 -4.31 4.18
CA ILE A 8 1.52 -3.16 3.26
C ILE A 8 1.89 -1.87 4.00
N LEU A 9 1.24 -1.58 5.13
CA LEU A 9 1.55 -0.39 5.93
C LEU A 9 3.00 -0.39 6.41
N LYS A 10 3.52 -1.56 6.80
CA LYS A 10 4.92 -1.70 7.23
C LYS A 10 5.89 -1.44 6.07
N LEU A 11 5.62 -2.00 4.89
CA LEU A 11 6.41 -1.74 3.68
C LEU A 11 6.39 -0.26 3.28
N LEU A 12 5.21 0.37 3.33
CA LEU A 12 5.02 1.79 3.04
C LEU A 12 5.62 2.72 4.09
N SER A 13 5.82 2.23 5.32
CA SER A 13 6.50 2.95 6.39
C SER A 13 8.00 3.09 6.14
N GLU A 14 8.61 2.10 5.49
CA GLU A 14 10.04 2.13 5.18
C GLU A 14 10.30 2.98 3.94
N LYS A 15 9.46 2.84 2.91
CA LYS A 15 9.60 3.56 1.65
C LYS A 15 8.27 3.68 0.90
N PRO A 16 8.04 4.79 0.17
CA PRO A 16 6.92 4.88 -0.74
C PRO A 16 7.10 3.89 -1.89
N LEU A 17 6.12 3.00 -2.07
CA LEU A 17 6.17 1.91 -3.04
C LEU A 17 4.98 1.97 -3.98
N SER A 18 5.20 1.50 -5.20
CA SER A 18 4.15 1.29 -6.18
C SER A 18 3.39 -0.01 -5.93
N LEU A 19 2.22 -0.13 -6.54
CA LEU A 19 1.41 -1.35 -6.46
C LEU A 19 2.19 -2.61 -6.83
N SER A 20 2.99 -2.53 -7.90
CA SER A 20 3.77 -3.65 -8.41
C SER A 20 4.92 -4.01 -7.46
N GLU A 21 5.62 -3.03 -6.89
CA GLU A 21 6.67 -3.30 -5.88
C GLU A 21 6.11 -3.95 -4.62
N ILE A 22 4.91 -3.57 -4.19
CA ILE A 22 4.23 -4.16 -3.03
C ILE A 22 3.76 -5.59 -3.36
N ALA A 23 3.28 -5.81 -4.58
CA ALA A 23 2.86 -7.13 -5.06
C ALA A 23 4.04 -8.11 -5.16
N GLU A 24 5.18 -7.65 -5.67
CA GLU A 24 6.43 -8.40 -5.68
C GLU A 24 6.93 -8.69 -4.27
N SER A 25 6.97 -7.69 -3.39
CA SER A 25 7.46 -7.85 -2.01
C SER A 25 6.62 -8.82 -1.18
N LEU A 26 5.31 -8.92 -1.46
CA LEU A 26 4.40 -9.81 -0.75
C LEU A 26 4.12 -11.12 -1.48
N GLU A 27 4.70 -11.31 -2.66
CA GLU A 27 4.43 -12.43 -3.58
C GLU A 27 2.92 -12.68 -3.76
N LYS A 28 2.14 -11.59 -3.91
CA LYS A 28 0.68 -11.67 -4.09
C LYS A 28 0.25 -11.03 -5.39
N SER A 29 -0.88 -11.49 -5.89
CA SER A 29 -1.51 -10.89 -7.06
C SER A 29 -1.78 -9.41 -6.83
N GLU A 30 -1.42 -8.58 -7.81
CA GLU A 30 -1.70 -7.15 -7.88
C GLU A 30 -3.16 -6.82 -7.54
N LYS A 31 -4.10 -7.66 -7.98
CA LYS A 31 -5.54 -7.52 -7.68
C LYS A 31 -5.86 -7.54 -6.18
N LYS A 32 -5.19 -8.41 -5.41
CA LYS A 32 -5.35 -8.49 -3.95
C LYS A 32 -4.72 -7.27 -3.27
N ILE A 33 -3.54 -6.86 -3.73
CA ILE A 33 -2.84 -5.68 -3.22
C ILE A 33 -3.63 -4.42 -3.51
N PHE A 34 -4.18 -4.27 -4.72
CA PHE A 34 -5.04 -3.16 -5.11
C PHE A 34 -6.28 -3.06 -4.22
N ASN A 35 -6.97 -4.17 -3.97
CA ASN A 35 -8.12 -4.18 -3.08
C ASN A 35 -7.76 -3.82 -1.63
N ALA A 36 -6.57 -4.24 -1.16
CA ALA A 36 -6.09 -3.90 0.17
C ALA A 36 -5.69 -2.42 0.26
N LEU A 37 -4.92 -1.91 -0.70
CA LEU A 37 -4.55 -0.50 -0.82
C LEU A 37 -5.79 0.39 -0.94
N LYS A 38 -6.77 0.01 -1.76
CA LYS A 38 -8.04 0.74 -1.89
C LYS A 38 -8.77 0.85 -0.55
N LYS A 39 -8.77 -0.21 0.26
CA LYS A 39 -9.33 -0.16 1.63
C LYS A 39 -8.51 0.75 2.54
N LEU A 40 -7.18 0.58 2.57
CA LEU A 40 -6.29 1.42 3.39
C LEU A 40 -6.39 2.90 3.03
N PHE A 41 -6.54 3.21 1.75
CA PHE A 41 -6.72 4.58 1.25
C PHE A 41 -8.07 5.14 1.70
N SER A 42 -9.13 4.33 1.59
CA SER A 42 -10.47 4.71 2.09
C SER A 42 -10.51 4.89 3.61
N ASP A 43 -9.69 4.15 4.36
CA ASP A 43 -9.57 4.27 5.81
C ASP A 43 -8.67 5.46 6.22
N GLY A 44 -8.01 6.13 5.26
CA GLY A 44 -7.10 7.25 5.51
C GLY A 44 -5.74 6.83 6.11
N GLU A 45 -5.35 5.57 5.95
CA GLU A 45 -4.09 5.02 6.47
C GLU A 45 -2.92 5.22 5.48
N ILE A 46 -3.22 5.33 4.18
CA ILE A 46 -2.23 5.55 3.12
C ILE A 46 -2.63 6.73 2.23
N ASP A 47 -1.64 7.39 1.68
CA ASP A 47 -1.79 8.44 0.67
C ASP A 47 -1.29 7.93 -0.69
N SER A 48 -1.82 8.51 -1.77
CA SER A 48 -1.43 8.19 -3.14
C SER A 48 -0.83 9.42 -3.77
N ASP A 49 0.50 9.40 -3.92
CA ASP A 49 1.21 10.52 -4.51
C ASP A 49 1.13 10.43 -6.05
N SER A 50 0.30 11.29 -6.62
CA SER A 50 0.08 11.40 -8.07
C SER A 50 1.34 11.79 -8.86
N LYS A 51 2.34 12.44 -8.23
CA LYS A 51 3.60 12.80 -8.90
C LYS A 51 4.52 11.61 -9.08
N THR A 52 4.56 10.72 -8.09
CA THR A 52 5.47 9.57 -8.09
C THR A 52 4.78 8.25 -8.45
N ARG A 53 3.44 8.25 -8.56
CA ARG A 53 2.59 7.05 -8.70
C ARG A 53 2.87 6.01 -7.62
N LYS A 54 3.26 6.49 -6.43
CA LYS A 54 3.60 5.66 -5.28
C LYS A 54 2.59 5.88 -4.17
N TYR A 55 2.41 4.84 -3.38
CA TYR A 55 1.67 4.91 -2.13
C TYR A 55 2.65 5.26 -1.02
N SER A 56 2.20 6.01 -0.03
CA SER A 56 2.94 6.34 1.18
C SER A 56 2.01 6.20 2.39
N LEU A 57 2.57 6.12 3.60
CA LEU A 57 1.73 6.23 4.79
C LEU A 57 1.10 7.62 4.87
N ALA A 58 -0.19 7.68 5.20
CA ALA A 58 -0.85 8.93 5.51
C ALA A 58 -0.20 9.51 6.77
N LYS A 59 0.45 10.67 6.63
CA LYS A 59 0.93 11.42 7.79
C LYS A 59 -0.28 12.06 8.45
N LYS A 60 -0.65 11.52 9.61
CA LYS A 60 -1.60 12.14 10.53
C LYS A 60 -0.99 13.35 11.21
#